data_AF-A0A947A258-F1
#
_entry.id   AF-A0A947A258-F1
#
_cell.length_a   1.000
_cell.length_b   1.000
_cell.length_c   1.000
_cell.angle_alpha   90.00
_cell.angle_beta   90.00
_cell.angle_gamma   90.00
#
_symmetry.space_group_name_H-M   'P 1'
#
loop_
_entity.id
_entity.type
_entity.pdbx_description
1 polymer ?
#
loop_
_entity_poly.entity_id
_entity_poly.type
_entity_poly.pdbx_seq_one_letter_code
_entity_poly.pdbx_strand_id
1 'polypeptide(L)'
;KVTVYMFLTIIGGLIFVGSQAWEWKNFIKGEYGAVTTAGGNILQFVDAEGERVALSEIAVPIAGERVEHDANTGIWFDSGQELPTYSLNEIKAGFTQNEDLLIRTQTLTEDGQKTILSREESLMKLNNEAIGTVEGANLSQNEYGAPLFADFFFFITGFHGFHVFSGVIINIIIFFNVIIGTYDRRGSYEMVEKVGLYWHFVDLVWVFVFTFFYLV
;
A
#
# COMPACT_ATOMS: atom_id res chain seq x y z
N LYS A 1 -6.12 22.36 -32.40
CA LYS A 1 -7.20 22.04 -31.43
C LYS A 1 -7.07 20.59 -30.92
N VAL A 2 -7.06 19.58 -31.79
CA VAL A 2 -6.91 18.15 -31.41
C VAL A 2 -5.59 17.85 -30.67
N THR A 3 -4.46 18.39 -31.15
CA THR A 3 -3.14 18.22 -30.52
C THR A 3 -3.10 18.67 -29.06
N VAL A 4 -3.84 19.74 -28.71
CA VAL A 4 -3.90 20.24 -27.33
C VAL A 4 -4.65 19.26 -26.44
N TYR A 5 -5.79 18.73 -26.89
CA TYR A 5 -6.55 17.73 -26.13
C TYR A 5 -5.75 16.46 -25.91
N MET A 6 -5.08 15.94 -26.95
CA MET A 6 -4.23 14.75 -26.81
C MET A 6 -3.06 14.97 -25.84
N PHE A 7 -2.44 16.15 -25.88
CA PHE A 7 -1.38 16.50 -24.93
C PHE A 7 -1.91 16.52 -23.50
N LEU A 8 -3.09 17.11 -23.27
CA LEU A 8 -3.75 17.11 -21.96
C LEU A 8 -4.10 15.70 -21.49
N THR A 9 -4.55 14.81 -22.37
CA THR A 9 -4.81 13.40 -22.06
C THR A 9 -3.54 12.68 -21.61
N ILE A 10 -2.40 12.93 -22.27
CA ILE A 10 -1.11 12.34 -21.86
C ILE A 10 -0.70 12.83 -20.48
N ILE A 11 -0.79 14.15 -20.23
CA ILE A 11 -0.45 14.72 -18.92
C ILE A 11 -1.36 14.16 -17.83
N GLY A 12 -2.68 14.12 -18.07
CA GLY A 12 -3.64 13.52 -17.15
C GLY A 12 -3.31 12.04 -16.86
N GLY A 13 -2.99 11.26 -17.89
CA GLY A 13 -2.59 9.86 -17.75
C GLY A 13 -1.29 9.68 -16.96
N LEU A 14 -0.28 10.54 -17.16
CA LEU A 14 0.96 10.51 -16.40
C LEU A 14 0.75 10.87 -14.92
N ILE A 15 -0.06 11.89 -14.64
CA ILE A 15 -0.43 12.26 -13.26
C ILE A 15 -1.15 11.09 -12.59
N PHE A 16 -2.07 10.46 -13.29
CA PHE A 16 -2.82 9.32 -12.79
C PHE A 16 -1.93 8.11 -12.48
N VAL A 17 -1.04 7.71 -13.40
CA VAL A 17 -0.08 6.62 -13.13
C VAL A 17 0.85 7.00 -11.97
N GLY A 18 1.25 8.27 -11.88
CA GLY A 18 2.03 8.80 -10.78
C GLY A 18 1.31 8.70 -9.43
N SER A 19 0.02 9.01 -9.36
CA SER A 19 -0.75 8.90 -8.12
C SER A 19 -0.91 7.45 -7.68
N GLN A 20 -1.12 6.51 -8.60
CA GLN A 20 -1.15 5.07 -8.31
C GLN A 20 0.19 4.57 -7.74
N ALA A 21 1.30 4.97 -8.38
CA ALA A 21 2.63 4.60 -7.92
C ALA A 21 2.97 5.22 -6.55
N TRP A 22 2.53 6.45 -6.30
CA TRP A 22 2.71 7.12 -5.00
C TRP A 22 1.94 6.41 -3.89
N GLU A 23 0.70 6.02 -4.16
CA GLU A 23 -0.13 5.29 -3.22
C GLU A 23 0.46 3.92 -2.88
N TRP A 24 0.89 3.16 -3.90
CA TRP A 24 1.59 1.90 -3.70
C TRP A 24 2.82 2.06 -2.83
N LYS A 25 3.61 3.12 -3.06
CA LYS A 25 4.78 3.40 -2.26
C LYS A 25 4.44 3.63 -0.78
N ASN A 26 3.37 4.36 -0.48
CA ASN A 26 2.95 4.59 0.91
C ASN A 26 2.41 3.31 1.55
N PHE A 27 1.59 2.54 0.81
CA PHE A 27 1.08 1.26 1.30
C PHE A 27 2.20 0.26 1.59
N ILE A 28 3.20 0.16 0.72
CA ILE A 28 4.34 -0.75 0.89
C ILE A 28 5.24 -0.30 2.03
N LYS A 29 5.46 1.01 2.19
CA LYS A 29 6.27 1.56 3.28
C LYS A 29 5.58 1.40 4.65
N GLY A 30 4.25 1.53 4.67
CA GLY A 30 3.49 1.63 5.90
C GLY A 30 3.59 3.00 6.55
N GLU A 31 2.57 3.33 7.33
CA GLU A 31 2.50 4.58 8.10
C GLU A 31 2.56 4.32 9.62
N TYR A 32 1.95 3.23 10.07
CA TYR A 32 1.77 2.98 11.50
C TYR A 32 2.51 1.74 11.98
N GLY A 33 2.64 0.70 11.16
CA GLY A 33 3.08 -0.62 11.61
C GLY A 33 2.06 -1.30 12.54
N ALA A 34 2.16 -2.62 12.64
CA ALA A 34 1.32 -3.45 13.47
C ALA A 34 2.10 -4.63 14.06
N VAL A 35 1.56 -5.24 15.11
CA VAL A 35 2.13 -6.47 15.67
C VAL A 35 1.30 -7.67 15.19
N THR A 36 1.97 -8.69 14.67
CA THR A 36 1.31 -9.94 14.24
C THR A 36 1.17 -10.92 15.39
N THR A 37 0.04 -11.62 15.41
CA THR A 37 -0.21 -12.71 16.35
C THR A 37 -0.01 -14.07 15.71
N ALA A 38 0.16 -15.09 16.54
CA ALA A 38 0.23 -16.50 16.11
C ALA A 38 -0.96 -16.97 15.27
N GLY A 39 -2.11 -16.33 15.42
CA GLY A 39 -3.31 -16.60 14.63
C GLY A 39 -3.36 -15.90 13.26
N GLY A 40 -2.30 -15.18 12.86
CA GLY A 40 -2.30 -14.36 11.64
C GLY A 40 -3.12 -13.07 11.75
N ASN A 41 -3.59 -12.75 12.95
CA ASN A 41 -4.25 -11.47 13.21
C ASN A 41 -3.19 -10.38 13.46
N ILE A 42 -3.63 -9.13 13.37
CA ILE A 42 -2.80 -7.96 13.59
C ILE A 42 -3.37 -7.16 14.75
N LEU A 43 -2.47 -6.65 15.58
CA LEU A 43 -2.73 -5.79 16.71
C LEU A 43 -2.30 -4.38 16.31
N GLN A 44 -3.25 -3.46 16.37
CA GLN A 44 -3.03 -2.05 16.07
C GLN A 44 -2.97 -1.29 17.39
N PHE A 45 -2.01 -0.37 17.52
CA PHE A 45 -1.91 0.47 18.71
C PHE A 45 -2.76 1.71 18.53
N VAL A 46 -3.46 2.08 19.60
CA VAL A 46 -4.27 3.29 19.67
C VAL A 46 -3.97 4.07 20.95
N ASP A 47 -4.12 5.38 20.92
CA ASP A 47 -4.05 6.24 22.09
C ASP A 47 -5.36 6.21 22.91
N ALA A 48 -5.41 7.04 23.97
CA ALA A 48 -6.58 7.16 24.84
C ALA A 48 -7.80 7.77 24.12
N GLU A 49 -7.56 8.53 23.06
CA GLU A 49 -8.55 9.18 22.19
C GLU A 49 -9.07 8.23 21.09
N GLY A 50 -8.40 7.10 20.87
CA GLY A 50 -8.73 6.07 19.87
C GLY A 50 -8.10 6.30 18.49
N GLU A 51 -7.16 7.24 18.36
CA GLU A 51 -6.35 7.46 17.17
C GLU A 51 -5.21 6.44 17.10
N ARG A 52 -4.75 6.13 15.87
CA ARG A 52 -3.70 5.12 15.66
C ARG A 52 -2.33 5.71 15.92
N VAL A 53 -1.52 4.98 16.67
CA VAL A 53 -0.13 5.37 16.99
C VAL A 53 0.85 4.50 16.22
N ALA A 54 1.88 5.11 15.64
CA ALA A 54 2.89 4.41 14.87
C ALA A 54 3.89 3.66 15.77
N LEU A 55 4.40 2.53 15.31
CA LEU A 55 5.42 1.73 16.02
C LEU A 55 6.68 2.56 16.31
N SER A 56 7.02 3.51 15.45
CA SER A 56 8.16 4.42 15.64
C SER A 56 8.03 5.32 16.87
N GLU A 57 6.81 5.64 17.30
CA GLU A 57 6.54 6.49 18.47
C GLU A 57 6.50 5.66 19.77
N ILE A 58 6.29 4.35 19.65
CA ILE A 58 6.22 3.42 20.77
C ILE A 58 7.59 2.79 21.03
N ALA A 59 8.35 2.45 19.98
CA ALA A 59 9.59 1.71 20.10
C ALA A 59 10.65 2.50 20.87
N VAL A 60 11.02 1.98 22.04
CA VAL A 60 12.17 2.50 22.79
C VAL A 60 13.40 1.73 22.30
N PRO A 61 14.43 2.41 21.78
CA PRO A 61 15.62 1.73 21.27
C PRO A 61 16.31 0.99 22.42
N ILE A 62 16.35 -0.33 22.33
CA ILE A 62 17.10 -1.17 23.28
C ILE A 62 18.41 -1.50 22.59
N ALA A 63 19.53 -1.17 23.22
CA ALA A 63 20.85 -1.57 22.72
C ALA A 63 20.95 -3.11 22.76
N GLY A 64 20.67 -3.74 21.62
CA GLY A 64 20.59 -5.18 21.43
C GLY A 64 21.27 -5.61 20.13
N GLU A 65 21.83 -6.81 20.18
CA GLU A 65 22.79 -7.48 19.30
C GLU A 65 22.27 -7.84 17.90
N ARG A 66 21.58 -6.93 17.19
CA ARG A 66 21.15 -7.18 15.81
C ARG A 66 22.24 -6.75 14.83
N VAL A 67 22.97 -7.74 14.31
CA VAL A 67 23.80 -7.54 13.11
C VAL A 67 22.88 -7.68 11.91
N GLU A 68 22.47 -6.53 11.37
CA GLU A 68 21.83 -6.50 10.05
C GLU A 68 22.92 -6.72 9.00
N HIS A 69 22.79 -7.78 8.21
CA HIS A 69 23.73 -8.04 7.13
C HIS A 69 23.35 -7.18 5.93
N ASP A 70 24.05 -6.06 5.78
CA ASP A 70 23.90 -5.22 4.58
C ASP A 70 24.28 -6.02 3.33
N ALA A 71 23.59 -5.79 2.21
CA ALA A 71 23.76 -6.53 0.96
C ALA A 71 25.21 -6.48 0.42
N ASN A 72 25.99 -5.48 0.86
CA ASN A 72 27.39 -5.30 0.51
C ASN A 72 28.38 -6.02 1.45
N THR A 73 27.88 -6.64 2.52
CA THR A 73 28.66 -7.35 3.57
C THR A 73 28.17 -8.77 3.86
N GLY A 74 27.19 -9.26 3.10
CA GLY A 74 26.59 -10.59 3.30
C GLY A 74 27.51 -11.76 2.96
N ILE A 75 27.26 -12.91 3.59
CA ILE A 75 27.85 -14.19 3.21
C ILE A 75 27.17 -14.60 1.89
N TRP A 76 27.96 -14.78 0.82
CA TRP A 76 27.42 -15.29 -0.45
C TRP A 76 26.61 -16.56 -0.19
N PHE A 77 25.39 -16.62 -0.71
CA PHE A 77 24.42 -17.72 -0.56
C PHE A 77 23.69 -17.82 0.80
N ASP A 78 23.85 -16.87 1.72
CA ASP A 78 23.01 -16.76 2.91
C ASP A 78 21.91 -15.70 2.70
N SER A 79 20.71 -16.16 2.34
CA SER A 79 19.53 -15.31 2.23
C SER A 79 18.83 -15.26 3.58
N GLY A 80 19.31 -14.38 4.48
CA GLY A 80 18.55 -14.03 5.68
C GLY A 80 17.24 -13.33 5.30
N GLN A 81 16.18 -13.55 6.09
CA GLN A 81 14.97 -12.73 5.96
C GLN A 81 15.30 -11.31 6.44
N GLU A 82 14.81 -10.29 5.72
CA GLU A 82 14.89 -8.91 6.20
C GLU A 82 14.26 -8.83 7.59
N LEU A 83 15.04 -8.34 8.54
CA LEU A 83 14.59 -8.18 9.91
C LEU A 83 13.65 -6.97 9.95
N PRO A 84 12.52 -7.03 10.66
CA PRO A 84 11.66 -5.86 10.79
C PRO A 84 12.40 -4.75 11.54
N THR A 85 12.12 -3.49 11.18
CA THR A 85 12.80 -2.29 11.70
C THR A 85 12.79 -2.23 13.22
N TYR A 86 11.67 -2.61 13.83
CA TYR A 86 11.49 -2.64 15.29
C TYR A 86 11.37 -4.06 15.80
N SER A 87 12.05 -4.37 16.90
CA SER A 87 11.89 -5.65 17.58
C SER A 87 10.67 -5.65 18.49
N LEU A 88 10.13 -6.84 18.71
CA LEU A 88 9.00 -7.04 19.60
C LEU A 88 9.33 -6.68 21.06
N ASN A 89 10.60 -6.78 21.46
CA ASN A 89 11.06 -6.40 22.80
C ASN A 89 11.09 -4.88 22.99
N GLU A 90 11.50 -4.12 21.97
CA GLU A 90 11.49 -2.65 21.99
C GLU A 90 10.07 -2.11 22.09
N ILE A 91 9.13 -2.72 21.36
CA ILE A 91 7.71 -2.36 21.44
C ILE A 91 7.13 -2.74 22.79
N LYS A 92 7.44 -3.92 23.33
CA LYS A 92 6.99 -4.30 24.68
C LYS A 92 7.51 -3.33 25.74
N ALA A 93 8.77 -2.92 25.66
CA ALA A 93 9.36 -1.97 26.60
C ALA A 93 8.80 -0.55 26.45
N GLY A 94 8.42 -0.14 25.24
CA GLY A 94 7.71 1.11 24.98
C GLY A 94 6.27 1.10 25.47
N PHE A 95 5.56 0.01 25.22
CA PHE A 95 4.19 -0.18 25.65
C PHE A 95 4.05 -0.26 27.18
N THR A 96 5.07 -0.73 27.91
CA THR A 96 5.06 -0.68 29.38
C THR A 96 5.36 0.71 29.95
N GLN A 97 6.04 1.58 29.20
CA GLN A 97 6.32 2.96 29.61
C GLN A 97 5.13 3.90 29.37
N ASN A 98 4.41 3.71 28.27
CA ASN A 98 3.28 4.55 27.90
C ASN A 98 1.97 3.94 28.42
N GLU A 99 1.43 4.56 29.46
CA GLU A 99 0.24 4.08 30.18
C GLU A 99 -1.07 4.23 29.41
N ASP A 100 -1.09 5.17 28.45
CA ASP A 100 -2.27 5.59 27.70
C ASP A 100 -2.48 4.79 26.40
N LEU A 101 -1.53 3.90 26.05
CA LEU A 101 -1.62 3.09 24.84
C LEU A 101 -2.49 1.85 25.07
N LEU A 102 -3.39 1.62 24.12
CA LEU A 102 -4.28 0.46 24.09
C LEU A 102 -4.09 -0.32 22.79
N ILE A 103 -4.53 -1.58 22.78
CA ILE A 103 -4.49 -2.42 21.59
C ILE A 103 -5.90 -2.57 21.03
N ARG A 104 -6.03 -2.21 19.75
CA ARG A 104 -7.20 -2.49 18.92
C ARG A 104 -6.99 -3.81 18.18
N THR A 105 -7.93 -4.74 18.32
CA THR A 105 -7.90 -5.99 17.56
C THR A 105 -8.74 -5.92 16.29
N GLN A 106 -8.59 -6.92 15.42
CA GLN A 106 -9.42 -7.09 14.23
C GLN A 106 -10.84 -7.58 14.54
N THR A 107 -11.11 -8.07 15.76
CA THR A 107 -12.42 -8.62 16.11
C THR A 107 -13.43 -7.48 16.27
N LEU A 108 -14.54 -7.58 15.54
CA LEU A 108 -15.65 -6.64 15.65
C LEU A 108 -16.53 -7.01 16.86
N THR A 109 -16.91 -6.00 17.64
CA THR A 109 -17.97 -6.09 18.64
C THR A 109 -19.32 -6.31 17.93
N GLU A 110 -20.35 -6.75 18.65
CA GLU A 110 -21.71 -6.92 18.13
C GLU A 110 -22.27 -5.65 17.44
N ASP A 111 -21.77 -4.47 17.81
CA ASP A 111 -22.12 -3.17 17.21
C ASP A 111 -21.32 -2.82 15.93
N GLY A 112 -20.48 -3.73 15.42
CA GLY A 112 -19.67 -3.53 14.21
C GLY A 112 -18.44 -2.63 14.41
N GLN A 113 -18.13 -2.22 15.64
CA GLN A 113 -16.92 -1.47 15.97
C GLN A 113 -15.76 -2.40 16.30
N LYS A 114 -14.53 -2.00 15.97
CA LYS A 114 -13.33 -2.75 16.35
C LYS A 114 -13.15 -2.73 17.86
N THR A 115 -12.99 -3.91 18.48
CA THR A 115 -12.76 -4.04 19.93
C THR A 115 -11.45 -3.37 20.33
N ILE A 116 -11.54 -2.40 21.23
CA ILE A 116 -10.39 -1.83 21.94
C ILE A 116 -10.29 -2.59 23.26
N LEU A 117 -9.17 -3.28 23.47
CA LEU A 117 -8.97 -4.07 24.68
C LEU A 117 -8.62 -3.17 25.85
N SER A 118 -8.98 -3.59 27.06
CA SER A 118 -8.48 -2.96 28.27
C SER A 118 -6.95 -3.12 28.37
N ARG A 119 -6.29 -2.31 29.20
CA ARG A 119 -4.83 -2.32 29.35
C ARG A 119 -4.30 -3.70 29.79
N GLU A 120 -4.97 -4.34 30.74
CA GLU A 120 -4.58 -5.68 31.22
C GLU A 120 -4.70 -6.73 30.11
N GLU A 121 -5.81 -6.70 29.35
CA GLU A 121 -6.02 -7.59 28.21
C GLU A 121 -5.02 -7.34 27.08
N SER A 122 -4.68 -6.07 26.83
CA SER A 122 -3.68 -5.66 25.85
C SER A 122 -2.30 -6.22 26.20
N LEU A 123 -1.89 -6.13 27.47
CA LEU A 123 -0.64 -6.70 27.95
C LEU A 123 -0.62 -8.23 27.86
N MET A 124 -1.73 -8.89 28.21
CA MET A 124 -1.85 -10.34 28.08
C MET A 124 -1.72 -10.79 26.61
N LYS A 125 -2.39 -10.09 25.70
CA LYS A 125 -2.31 -10.35 24.25
C LYS A 125 -0.91 -10.14 23.70
N LEU A 126 -0.28 -9.02 24.05
CA LEU A 126 1.07 -8.70 23.58
C LEU A 126 2.11 -9.70 24.10
N ASN A 127 1.96 -10.21 25.32
CA ASN A 127 2.92 -11.15 25.88
C ASN A 127 2.75 -12.58 25.37
N ASN A 128 1.51 -13.04 25.17
CA ASN A 128 1.21 -14.44 24.83
C ASN A 128 1.09 -14.70 23.34
N GLU A 129 0.56 -13.75 22.56
CA GLU A 129 0.17 -14.00 21.17
C GLU A 129 1.11 -13.34 20.15
N ALA A 130 1.87 -12.32 20.54
CA ALA A 130 2.70 -11.55 19.61
C ALA A 130 3.93 -12.33 19.15
N ILE A 131 4.09 -12.47 17.83
CA ILE A 131 5.22 -13.18 17.20
C ILE A 131 6.22 -12.20 16.60
N GLY A 132 5.72 -11.14 15.95
CA GLY A 132 6.57 -10.23 15.21
C GLY A 132 5.90 -8.90 14.94
N THR A 133 6.65 -8.04 14.26
CA THR A 133 6.28 -6.69 13.88
C THR A 133 6.21 -6.63 12.37
N VAL A 134 5.26 -5.87 11.86
CA VAL A 134 5.00 -5.69 10.43
C VAL A 134 4.87 -4.22 10.17
N GLU A 135 5.56 -3.75 9.15
CA GLU A 135 5.42 -2.39 8.63
C GLU A 135 5.04 -2.48 7.16
N GLY A 136 4.02 -1.71 6.79
CA GLY A 136 3.47 -1.67 5.45
C GLY A 136 2.68 -2.92 5.05
N ALA A 137 2.43 -2.99 3.76
CA ALA A 137 1.70 -4.06 3.11
C ALA A 137 2.52 -4.66 1.98
N ASN A 138 2.65 -5.98 2.01
CA ASN A 138 3.19 -6.80 0.94
C ASN A 138 2.27 -8.03 0.74
N LEU A 139 2.66 -8.93 -0.16
CA LEU A 139 1.89 -10.13 -0.52
C LEU A 139 1.73 -11.17 0.62
N SER A 140 2.42 -10.97 1.75
CA SER A 140 2.46 -11.93 2.85
C SER A 140 2.12 -11.31 4.20
N GLN A 141 2.35 -10.00 4.35
CA GLN A 141 2.17 -9.26 5.59
C GLN A 141 1.43 -7.96 5.28
N ASN A 142 0.50 -7.57 6.15
CA ASN A 142 -0.32 -6.39 5.96
C ASN A 142 -0.60 -5.71 7.32
N GLU A 143 -0.17 -4.46 7.49
CA GLU A 143 -0.44 -3.67 8.70
C GLU A 143 -1.89 -3.17 8.81
N TYR A 144 -2.65 -3.19 7.72
CA TYR A 144 -4.00 -2.62 7.67
C TYR A 144 -5.11 -3.64 7.98
N GLY A 145 -4.84 -4.94 7.83
CA GLY A 145 -5.83 -6.00 8.07
C GLY A 145 -5.37 -7.38 7.61
N ALA A 146 -6.28 -8.16 7.06
CA ALA A 146 -5.97 -9.48 6.53
C ALA A 146 -4.97 -9.40 5.36
N PRO A 147 -3.97 -10.30 5.27
CA PRO A 147 -3.04 -10.34 4.14
C PRO A 147 -3.76 -10.44 2.79
N LEU A 148 -4.84 -11.22 2.73
CA LEU A 148 -5.63 -11.42 1.52
C LEU A 148 -6.23 -10.11 0.94
N PHE A 149 -6.51 -9.12 1.80
CA PHE A 149 -6.99 -7.82 1.33
C PHE A 149 -5.89 -7.09 0.53
N ALA A 150 -4.65 -7.10 1.03
CA ALA A 150 -3.51 -6.50 0.34
C ALA A 150 -3.25 -7.19 -1.00
N ASP A 151 -3.34 -8.52 -1.05
CA ASP A 151 -3.17 -9.30 -2.29
C ASP A 151 -4.15 -8.87 -3.38
N PHE A 152 -5.46 -8.80 -3.06
CA PHE A 152 -6.48 -8.37 -4.02
C PHE A 152 -6.30 -6.91 -4.42
N PHE A 153 -5.96 -6.03 -3.47
CA PHE A 153 -5.70 -4.62 -3.73
C PHE A 153 -4.55 -4.45 -4.74
N PHE A 154 -3.36 -5.02 -4.45
CA PHE A 154 -2.20 -4.91 -5.34
C PHE A 154 -2.41 -5.59 -6.69
N PHE A 155 -3.08 -6.74 -6.73
CA PHE A 155 -3.33 -7.45 -7.98
C PHE A 155 -4.27 -6.66 -8.90
N ILE A 156 -5.42 -6.21 -8.39
CA ILE A 156 -6.44 -5.52 -9.20
C ILE A 156 -5.96 -4.13 -9.61
N THR A 157 -5.47 -3.33 -8.66
CA THR A 157 -4.95 -1.97 -8.97
C THR A 157 -3.70 -2.04 -9.84
N GLY A 158 -2.86 -3.07 -9.68
CA GLY A 158 -1.65 -3.26 -10.47
C GLY A 158 -1.94 -3.65 -11.92
N PHE A 159 -2.85 -4.59 -12.13
CA PHE A 159 -3.30 -4.95 -13.48
C PHE A 159 -3.95 -3.77 -14.20
N HIS A 160 -4.76 -2.99 -13.48
CA HIS A 160 -5.35 -1.77 -14.00
C HIS A 160 -4.28 -0.72 -14.33
N GLY A 161 -3.33 -0.46 -13.42
CA GLY A 161 -2.21 0.46 -13.62
C GLY A 161 -1.36 0.09 -14.83
N PHE A 162 -1.14 -1.20 -15.09
CA PHE A 162 -0.49 -1.68 -16.31
C PHE A 162 -1.24 -1.29 -17.59
N HIS A 163 -2.58 -1.41 -17.60
CA HIS A 163 -3.40 -0.99 -18.73
C HIS A 163 -3.28 0.51 -18.96
N VAL A 164 -3.40 1.31 -17.90
CA VAL A 164 -3.25 2.78 -17.98
C VAL A 164 -1.86 3.14 -18.53
N PHE A 165 -0.80 2.55 -17.99
CA PHE A 165 0.57 2.79 -18.44
C PHE A 165 0.74 2.47 -19.94
N SER A 166 0.25 1.32 -20.40
CA SER A 166 0.28 0.97 -21.82
C SER A 166 -0.55 1.95 -22.68
N GLY A 167 -1.69 2.43 -22.17
CA GLY A 167 -2.52 3.44 -22.82
C GLY A 167 -1.82 4.80 -22.94
N VAL A 168 -1.07 5.22 -21.91
CA VAL A 168 -0.29 6.47 -21.95
C VAL A 168 0.78 6.37 -23.03
N ILE A 169 1.50 5.24 -23.10
CA ILE A 169 2.51 5.01 -24.14
C ILE A 169 1.88 5.09 -25.54
N ILE A 170 0.74 4.43 -25.74
CA ILE A 170 0.03 4.46 -27.03
C ILE A 170 -0.41 5.90 -27.36
N ASN A 171 -0.95 6.64 -26.39
CA ASN A 171 -1.32 8.05 -26.57
C ASN A 171 -0.12 8.93 -26.97
N ILE A 172 1.05 8.72 -26.36
CA ILE A 172 2.30 9.41 -26.73
C ILE A 172 2.68 9.10 -28.19
N ILE A 173 2.61 7.83 -28.60
CA ILE A 173 2.93 7.42 -29.99
C ILE A 173 1.98 8.09 -30.98
N ILE A 174 0.66 8.05 -30.73
CA ILE A 174 -0.32 8.69 -31.62
C ILE A 174 -0.13 10.20 -31.65
N PHE A 175 0.19 10.84 -30.52
CA PHE A 175 0.44 12.27 -30.43
C PHE A 175 1.59 12.72 -31.34
N PHE A 176 2.72 12.02 -31.31
CA PHE A 176 3.83 12.31 -32.24
C PHE A 176 3.43 12.05 -33.69
N ASN A 177 2.72 10.96 -33.98
CA ASN A 177 2.26 10.65 -35.33
C ASN A 177 1.28 11.70 -35.90
N VAL A 178 0.46 12.33 -35.04
CA VAL A 178 -0.43 13.46 -35.39
C VAL A 178 0.40 14.71 -35.69
N ILE A 179 1.41 15.05 -34.87
CA ILE A 179 2.29 16.21 -35.11
C ILE A 179 3.06 16.06 -36.43
N ILE A 180 3.50 14.84 -36.75
CA ILE A 180 4.23 14.53 -38.00
C ILE A 180 3.29 14.56 -39.24
N GLY A 181 1.97 14.67 -39.06
CA GLY A 181 1.01 14.70 -40.16
C GLY A 181 0.77 13.34 -40.83
N THR A 182 1.12 12.24 -40.15
CA THR A 182 1.00 10.88 -40.69
C THR A 182 -0.44 10.52 -41.03
N TYR A 183 -1.39 10.98 -40.21
CA TYR A 183 -2.82 10.67 -40.38
C TYR A 183 -3.51 11.56 -41.42
N ASP A 184 -3.13 12.84 -41.53
CA ASP A 184 -3.58 13.71 -42.63
C ASP A 184 -3.13 13.17 -43.99
N ARG A 185 -1.91 12.60 -44.05
CA ARG A 185 -1.39 11.96 -45.26
C ARG A 185 -2.03 10.61 -45.58
N ARG A 186 -2.68 9.96 -44.60
CA ARG A 186 -3.40 8.68 -44.76
C ARG A 186 -4.89 8.85 -45.02
N GLY A 187 -5.47 10.02 -44.73
CA GLY A 187 -6.89 10.32 -45.00
C GLY A 187 -7.89 9.61 -44.06
N SER A 188 -7.43 8.97 -42.98
CA SER A 188 -8.29 8.31 -41.99
C SER A 188 -7.74 8.49 -40.56
N TYR A 189 -8.64 8.83 -39.64
CA TYR A 189 -8.40 9.03 -38.22
C TYR A 189 -8.81 7.85 -37.33
N GLU A 190 -9.14 6.71 -37.95
CA GLU A 190 -9.66 5.50 -37.27
C GLU A 190 -8.74 5.00 -36.13
N MET A 191 -7.42 5.17 -36.26
CA MET A 191 -6.46 4.79 -35.22
C MET A 191 -6.58 5.67 -33.96
N VAL A 192 -6.90 6.96 -34.12
CA VAL A 192 -7.09 7.88 -32.99
C VAL A 192 -8.38 7.51 -32.25
N GLU A 193 -9.44 7.17 -32.98
CA GLU A 193 -10.72 6.75 -32.39
C GLU A 193 -10.59 5.44 -31.60
N LYS A 194 -9.89 4.44 -32.15
CA LYS A 194 -9.63 3.16 -31.44
C LYS A 194 -8.85 3.36 -30.14
N VAL A 195 -7.85 4.24 -30.15
CA VAL A 195 -7.06 4.56 -28.96
C VAL A 195 -7.87 5.37 -27.95
N GLY A 196 -8.71 6.31 -28.42
CA GLY A 196 -9.66 7.02 -27.56
C GLY A 196 -10.65 6.06 -26.88
N LEU A 197 -11.18 5.07 -27.62
CA LEU A 197 -12.06 4.05 -27.07
C LEU A 197 -11.35 3.19 -26.00
N TYR A 198 -10.10 2.82 -26.24
CA TYR A 198 -9.28 2.13 -25.24
C TYR A 198 -9.11 2.98 -23.98
N TRP A 199 -8.84 4.27 -24.13
CA TRP A 199 -8.70 5.18 -22.98
C TRP A 199 -10.00 5.29 -22.17
N HIS A 200 -11.15 5.40 -22.84
CA HIS A 200 -12.46 5.39 -22.19
C HIS A 200 -12.78 4.05 -21.50
N PHE A 201 -12.37 2.93 -22.08
CA PHE A 201 -12.51 1.62 -21.45
C PHE A 201 -11.70 1.54 -20.15
N VAL A 202 -10.45 1.98 -20.17
CA VAL A 202 -9.60 2.04 -18.97
C VAL A 202 -10.24 2.93 -17.91
N ASP A 203 -10.71 4.12 -18.27
CA ASP A 203 -11.39 5.04 -17.35
C ASP A 203 -12.64 4.42 -16.70
N LEU A 204 -13.46 3.71 -17.48
CA LEU A 204 -14.64 3.01 -16.97
C LEU A 204 -14.26 1.93 -15.95
N VAL A 205 -13.23 1.12 -16.23
CA VAL A 205 -12.73 0.10 -15.28
C VAL A 205 -12.24 0.77 -13.99
N TRP A 206 -11.58 1.92 -14.09
CA TRP A 206 -11.12 2.66 -12.91
C TRP A 206 -12.27 3.07 -11.99
N VAL A 207 -13.37 3.60 -12.54
CA VAL A 207 -14.54 4.00 -11.74
C VAL A 207 -15.08 2.84 -10.90
N PHE A 208 -15.07 1.62 -11.43
CA PHE A 208 -15.44 0.43 -10.66
C PHE A 208 -14.43 0.08 -9.57
N VAL A 209 -13.13 0.03 -9.89
CA VAL A 209 -12.08 -0.24 -8.90
C VAL A 209 -12.12 0.78 -7.76
N PHE A 210 -12.27 2.07 -8.11
CA PHE A 210 -12.38 3.15 -7.14
C PHE A 210 -13.58 2.95 -6.20
N THR A 211 -14.74 2.58 -6.75
CA THR A 211 -15.96 2.37 -5.96
C THR A 211 -15.82 1.23 -4.96
N PHE A 212 -15.23 0.10 -5.34
CA PHE A 212 -15.12 -1.07 -4.46
C PHE A 212 -14.04 -0.95 -3.37
N PHE A 213 -12.95 -0.21 -3.63
CA PHE A 213 -11.82 -0.12 -2.68
C PHE A 213 -11.78 1.17 -1.87
N TYR A 214 -12.37 2.28 -2.35
CA TYR A 214 -12.27 3.58 -1.68
C TYR A 214 -13.60 4.10 -1.13
N LEU A 215 -14.75 3.60 -1.60
CA LEU A 215 -16.08 4.11 -1.22
C LEU A 215 -16.91 3.15 -0.36
N VAL A 216 -16.70 1.83 -0.51
CA VAL A 216 -17.39 0.77 0.25
C VAL A 216 -16.54 0.36 1.45
#